data_AF-A0A380SUY7-F1
#
_entry.id   AF-A0A380SUY7-F1
#
_cell.length_a   1.000
_cell.length_b   1.000
_cell.length_c   1.000
_cell.angle_alpha   90.00
_cell.angle_beta   90.00
_cell.angle_gamma   90.00
#
_symmetry.space_group_name_H-M   'P 1'
#
loop_
_entity.id
_entity.type
_entity.pdbx_description
1 polymer ?
#
loop_
_entity_poly.entity_id
_entity_poly.type
_entity_poly.pdbx_seq_one_letter_code
_entity_poly.pdbx_strand_id
1 'polypeptide(L)'
;MHYTPTFVDVQSVKRLAKQHKQSHPELPHGKRLDLATAELLGLRNYHELNRRFQAVIDQYLDSPSGSNAVAHCLYCDFRFAADLKEDQREHREIHERVMEVHEITGYRPGTYVEREILKQDGHTKAHSVGPLEDRIEGALMVLRGWFDRSYRNAIDEGQWRKHPSFEAYVAMMVPYIEGLLPELAPSLAQRYGRTPGVIAHGQTCWPLQ
;
A
#
# COMPACT_ATOMS: atom_id res chain seq x y z
N MET A 1 1.52 27.40 13.48
CA MET A 1 1.07 26.07 13.00
C MET A 1 2.30 25.23 12.72
N HIS A 2 2.41 24.04 13.31
CA HIS A 2 3.50 23.13 13.00
C HIS A 2 3.16 22.38 11.70
N TYR A 3 4.03 22.54 10.69
CA TYR A 3 3.93 21.81 9.42
C TYR A 3 4.12 20.30 9.65
N THR A 4 3.15 19.49 9.20
CA THR A 4 3.19 18.02 9.21
C THR A 4 3.66 17.53 7.83
N PRO A 5 4.86 16.92 7.72
CA PRO A 5 5.37 16.47 6.43
C PRO A 5 4.61 15.27 5.85
N THR A 6 4.51 15.24 4.53
CA THR A 6 3.98 14.14 3.70
C THR A 6 5.10 13.39 2.99
N PHE A 7 4.78 12.26 2.34
CA PHE A 7 5.77 11.55 1.53
C PHE A 7 6.14 12.37 0.27
N VAL A 8 5.17 13.06 -0.35
CA VAL A 8 5.41 14.03 -1.44
C VAL A 8 6.45 15.08 -1.05
N ASP A 9 6.40 15.61 0.17
CA ASP A 9 7.35 16.64 0.62
C ASP A 9 8.78 16.11 0.65
N VAL A 10 8.96 14.92 1.23
CA VAL A 10 10.26 14.25 1.29
C VAL A 10 10.79 14.01 -0.12
N GLN A 11 9.95 13.56 -1.05
CA GLN A 11 10.35 13.35 -2.45
C GLN A 11 10.65 14.65 -3.19
N SER A 12 9.88 15.71 -2.92
CA SER A 12 10.07 17.03 -3.54
C SER A 12 11.38 17.66 -3.10
N VAL A 13 11.72 17.57 -1.80
CA VAL A 13 13.02 17.99 -1.26
C VAL A 13 14.17 17.17 -1.87
N LYS A 14 14.04 15.82 -1.95
CA LYS A 14 15.04 14.97 -2.59
C LYS A 14 15.24 15.34 -4.07
N ARG A 15 14.16 15.67 -4.80
CA ARG A 15 14.20 16.07 -6.22
C ARG A 15 14.88 17.42 -6.40
N LEU A 16 14.50 18.43 -5.61
CA LEU A 16 15.12 19.76 -5.67
C LEU A 16 16.60 19.71 -5.27
N ALA A 17 16.98 18.94 -4.26
CA ALA A 17 18.38 18.74 -3.90
C ALA A 17 19.24 18.11 -5.02
N LYS A 18 18.63 17.29 -5.89
CA LYS A 18 19.29 16.80 -7.11
C LYS A 18 19.47 17.90 -8.14
N GLN A 19 18.47 18.77 -8.32
CA GLN A 19 18.55 19.94 -9.23
C GLN A 19 19.61 20.95 -8.77
N HIS A 20 19.73 21.18 -7.46
CA HIS A 20 20.81 22.00 -6.88
C HIS A 20 22.22 21.49 -7.17
N LYS A 21 22.40 20.27 -7.70
CA LYS A 21 23.73 19.84 -8.19
C LYS A 21 24.23 20.78 -9.30
N GLN A 22 23.33 21.35 -10.10
CA GLN A 22 23.67 22.22 -11.21
C GLN A 22 23.99 23.64 -10.74
N SER A 23 23.23 24.16 -9.77
CA SER A 23 23.42 25.52 -9.24
C SER A 23 24.43 25.63 -8.10
N HIS A 24 24.64 24.54 -7.35
CA HIS A 24 25.55 24.43 -6.21
C HIS A 24 26.41 23.15 -6.28
N PRO A 25 27.21 22.96 -7.35
CA PRO A 25 28.03 21.77 -7.54
C PRO A 25 29.08 21.57 -6.43
N GLU A 26 29.52 22.65 -5.78
CA GLU A 26 30.47 22.68 -4.67
C GLU A 26 29.88 22.09 -3.38
N LEU A 27 28.55 22.07 -3.24
CA LEU A 27 27.90 21.59 -2.02
C LEU A 27 27.76 20.06 -2.01
N PRO A 28 28.14 19.40 -0.90
CA PRO A 28 27.79 18.00 -0.66
C PRO A 28 26.28 17.79 -0.76
N HIS A 29 25.84 16.57 -1.13
CA HIS A 29 24.42 16.27 -1.29
C HIS A 29 23.59 16.57 -0.04
N GLY A 30 24.12 16.30 1.16
CA GLY A 30 23.47 16.64 2.42
C GLY A 30 23.18 18.12 2.60
N LYS A 31 24.11 19.00 2.17
CA LYS A 31 23.89 20.46 2.22
C LYS A 31 22.88 20.92 1.18
N ARG A 32 22.83 20.27 0.02
CA ARG A 32 21.78 20.51 -0.97
C ARG A 32 20.40 20.06 -0.48
N LEU A 33 20.31 19.01 0.33
CA LEU A 33 19.07 18.62 1.01
C LEU A 33 18.64 19.65 2.05
N ASP A 34 19.57 20.19 2.85
CA ASP A 34 19.28 21.25 3.82
C ASP A 34 18.73 22.50 3.13
N LEU A 35 19.37 22.94 2.02
CA LEU A 35 18.90 24.07 1.21
C LEU A 35 17.50 23.82 0.65
N ALA A 36 17.29 22.68 -0.02
CA ALA A 36 15.98 22.33 -0.58
C ALA A 36 14.87 22.24 0.50
N THR A 37 15.22 21.79 1.71
CA THR A 37 14.30 21.71 2.84
C THR A 37 13.88 23.09 3.34
N ALA A 38 14.84 24.02 3.44
CA ALA A 38 14.56 25.40 3.83
C ALA A 38 13.73 26.12 2.75
N GLU A 39 14.05 25.90 1.48
CA GLU A 39 13.37 26.53 0.34
C GLU A 39 11.91 26.08 0.20
N LEU A 40 11.65 24.76 0.24
CA LEU A 40 10.31 24.24 -0.01
C LEU A 40 9.40 24.31 1.22
N LEU A 41 9.95 24.07 2.42
CA LEU A 41 9.15 23.79 3.61
C LEU A 41 9.42 24.76 4.77
N GLY A 42 10.39 25.66 4.65
CA GLY A 42 10.78 26.58 5.72
C GLY A 42 11.34 25.90 6.97
N LEU A 43 11.80 24.65 6.86
CA LEU A 43 12.40 23.91 7.97
C LEU A 43 13.92 24.15 8.02
N ARG A 44 14.54 23.97 9.20
CA ARG A 44 15.95 24.36 9.40
C ARG A 44 16.94 23.54 8.57
N ASN A 45 16.64 22.25 8.37
CA ASN A 45 17.50 21.30 7.67
C ASN A 45 16.74 20.00 7.38
N TYR A 46 17.35 19.13 6.57
CA TYR A 46 16.75 17.85 6.19
C TYR A 46 16.60 16.89 7.37
N HIS A 47 17.46 17.00 8.39
CA HIS A 47 17.34 16.19 9.60
C HIS A 47 16.06 16.51 10.38
N GLU A 48 15.65 17.78 10.46
CA GLU A 48 14.37 18.17 11.06
C GLU A 48 13.18 17.63 10.27
N LEU A 49 13.20 17.73 8.94
CA LEU A 49 12.19 17.11 8.08
C LEU A 49 12.09 15.61 8.35
N ASN A 50 13.22 14.92 8.33
CA ASN A 50 13.29 13.47 8.51
C ASN A 50 12.75 13.03 9.88
N ARG A 51 13.05 13.78 10.95
CA ARG A 51 12.53 13.51 12.29
C ARG A 51 11.02 13.71 12.37
N ARG A 52 10.49 14.79 11.79
CA ARG A 52 9.05 15.05 11.78
C ARG A 52 8.30 14.02 10.94
N PHE A 53 8.85 13.62 9.81
CA PHE A 53 8.27 12.59 8.96
C PHE A 53 8.30 11.21 9.65
N GLN A 54 9.37 10.88 10.38
CA GLN A 54 9.39 9.67 11.21
C GLN A 54 8.25 9.67 12.24
N ALA A 55 7.97 10.80 12.89
CA ALA A 55 6.85 10.90 13.83
C ALA A 55 5.48 10.67 13.16
N VAL A 56 5.32 11.04 11.89
CA VAL A 56 4.12 10.74 11.09
C VAL A 56 4.00 9.24 10.82
N ILE A 57 5.11 8.55 10.54
CA ILE A 57 5.13 7.09 10.38
C ILE A 57 4.81 6.40 11.71
N ASP A 58 5.41 6.86 12.79
CA ASP A 58 5.31 6.25 14.12
C ASP A 58 3.91 6.36 14.72
N GLN A 59 3.07 7.30 14.27
CA GLN A 59 1.68 7.43 14.72
C GLN A 59 0.83 6.17 14.45
N TYR A 60 1.28 5.31 13.54
CA TYR A 60 0.61 4.07 13.16
C TYR A 60 1.12 2.84 13.92
N LEU A 61 2.08 3.00 14.84
CA LEU A 61 2.65 1.89 15.57
C LEU A 61 1.77 1.50 16.76
N ASP A 62 1.36 0.24 16.77
CA ASP A 62 0.93 -0.46 17.97
C ASP A 62 2.16 -1.13 18.58
N SER A 63 2.73 -0.49 19.61
CA SER A 63 3.95 -0.96 20.27
C SER A 63 3.65 -1.34 21.72
N PRO A 64 3.62 -2.65 22.06
CA PRO A 64 3.53 -3.06 23.44
C PRO A 64 4.80 -2.65 24.22
N SER A 65 4.64 -2.32 25.50
CA SER A 65 5.77 -1.99 26.39
C SER A 65 6.54 -3.25 26.80
N GLY A 66 7.88 -3.21 26.78
CA GLY A 66 8.73 -4.26 27.35
C GLY A 66 9.97 -4.59 26.52
N SER A 67 10.88 -5.41 27.09
CA SER A 67 11.97 -6.01 26.32
C SER A 67 11.42 -7.08 25.37
N ASN A 68 12.01 -7.20 24.16
CA ASN A 68 11.54 -8.07 23.09
C ASN A 68 10.12 -7.74 22.56
N ALA A 69 9.68 -6.49 22.71
CA ALA A 69 8.40 -6.05 22.16
C ALA A 69 8.46 -6.05 20.62
N VAL A 70 7.52 -6.77 20.01
CA VAL A 70 7.27 -6.72 18.57
C VAL A 70 6.29 -5.58 18.31
N ALA A 71 6.76 -4.52 17.64
CA ALA A 71 5.90 -3.46 17.17
C ALA A 71 5.13 -3.92 15.92
N HIS A 72 3.88 -3.48 15.78
CA HIS A 72 3.07 -3.71 14.59
C HIS A 72 2.62 -2.37 14.01
N CYS A 73 2.96 -2.10 12.75
CA CYS A 73 2.45 -0.93 12.07
C CYS A 73 1.05 -1.21 11.51
N LEU A 74 0.03 -0.50 12.00
CA LEU A 74 -1.36 -0.65 11.57
C LEU A 74 -1.62 -0.08 10.16
N TYR A 75 -0.68 0.68 9.60
CA TYR A 75 -0.79 1.24 8.24
C TYR A 75 -0.23 0.30 7.17
N CYS A 76 1.01 -0.18 7.38
CA CYS A 76 1.73 -1.02 6.43
C CYS A 76 1.77 -2.50 6.85
N ASP A 77 1.10 -2.90 7.93
CA ASP A 77 1.00 -4.28 8.43
C ASP A 77 2.33 -4.97 8.76
N PHE A 78 3.44 -4.22 8.79
CA PHE A 78 4.77 -4.74 9.07
C PHE A 78 4.97 -4.93 10.57
N ARG A 79 5.59 -6.05 10.95
CA ARG A 79 5.93 -6.38 12.33
C ARG A 79 7.43 -6.48 12.47
N PHE A 80 7.98 -5.88 13.52
CA PHE A 80 9.41 -5.72 13.65
C PHE A 80 9.83 -5.57 15.12
N ALA A 81 11.07 -5.92 15.44
CA ALA A 81 11.62 -5.72 16.77
C ALA A 81 11.90 -4.23 16.99
N ALA A 82 11.19 -3.62 17.96
CA ALA A 82 11.25 -2.17 18.16
C ALA A 82 12.61 -1.67 18.67
N ASP A 83 13.46 -2.56 19.20
CA ASP A 83 14.80 -2.28 19.71
C ASP A 83 15.93 -2.49 18.68
N LEU A 84 15.63 -3.09 17.52
CA LEU A 84 16.60 -3.30 16.44
C LEU A 84 16.51 -2.18 15.39
N LYS A 85 17.64 -1.52 15.12
CA LYS A 85 17.68 -0.38 14.18
C LYS A 85 17.49 -0.83 12.73
N GLU A 86 17.94 -2.03 12.40
CA GLU A 86 17.80 -2.66 11.10
C GLU A 86 16.32 -2.87 10.77
N ASP A 87 15.58 -3.44 11.72
CA ASP A 87 14.14 -3.65 11.69
C ASP A 87 13.35 -2.33 11.56
N GLN A 88 13.72 -1.30 12.32
CA GLN A 88 13.13 0.04 12.19
C GLN A 88 13.35 0.64 10.80
N ARG A 89 14.53 0.42 10.21
CA ARG A 89 14.84 0.89 8.84
C ARG A 89 14.00 0.13 7.82
N GLU A 90 13.90 -1.18 7.93
CA GLU A 90 13.07 -2.00 7.03
C GLU A 90 11.59 -1.61 7.12
N HIS A 91 11.07 -1.41 8.34
CA HIS A 91 9.73 -0.87 8.55
C HIS A 91 9.53 0.43 7.77
N ARG A 92 10.44 1.38 7.93
CA ARG A 92 10.36 2.66 7.24
C ARG A 92 10.36 2.51 5.72
N GLU A 93 11.21 1.66 5.17
CA GLU A 93 11.29 1.41 3.72
C GLU A 93 10.00 0.79 3.17
N ILE A 94 9.39 -0.13 3.93
CA ILE A 94 8.09 -0.72 3.58
C ILE A 94 6.98 0.31 3.69
N HIS A 95 6.96 1.09 4.76
CA HIS A 95 5.96 2.11 5.02
C HIS A 95 5.96 3.19 3.93
N GLU A 96 7.14 3.69 3.57
CA GLU A 96 7.32 4.68 2.50
C GLU A 96 6.84 4.13 1.14
N ARG A 97 7.05 2.83 0.83
CA ARG A 97 6.51 2.20 -0.38
C ARG A 97 4.98 2.17 -0.40
N VAL A 98 4.35 1.83 0.71
CA VAL A 98 2.88 1.84 0.82
C VAL A 98 2.33 3.27 0.74
N MET A 99 2.99 4.24 1.38
CA MET A 99 2.62 5.66 1.28
C MET A 99 2.74 6.18 -0.16
N GLU A 100 3.83 5.85 -0.88
CA GLU A 100 3.98 6.23 -2.30
C GLU A 100 2.77 5.79 -3.10
N VAL A 101 2.41 4.50 -2.97
CA VAL A 101 1.30 3.91 -3.73
C VAL A 101 -0.02 4.59 -3.36
N HIS A 102 -0.26 4.79 -2.07
CA HIS A 102 -1.48 5.42 -1.58
C HIS A 102 -1.59 6.87 -2.07
N GLU A 103 -0.52 7.67 -2.01
CA GLU A 103 -0.54 9.06 -2.50
C GLU A 103 -0.75 9.14 -4.01
N ILE A 104 -0.15 8.23 -4.80
CA ILE A 104 -0.27 8.26 -6.27
C ILE A 104 -1.63 7.74 -6.73
N THR A 105 -2.15 6.68 -6.11
CA THR A 105 -3.36 5.98 -6.58
C THR A 105 -4.62 6.34 -5.81
N GLY A 106 -4.50 7.00 -4.66
CA GLY A 106 -5.60 7.19 -3.72
C GLY A 106 -6.04 5.90 -3.02
N TYR A 107 -5.28 4.82 -3.16
CA TYR A 107 -5.65 3.50 -2.66
C TYR A 107 -4.53 2.82 -1.86
N ARG A 108 -4.86 2.39 -0.65
CA ARG A 108 -4.01 1.56 0.21
C ARG A 108 -4.63 0.17 0.34
N PRO A 109 -3.91 -0.92 0.04
CA PRO A 109 -4.42 -2.26 0.31
C PRO A 109 -4.65 -2.45 1.81
N GLY A 110 -5.74 -3.12 2.19
CA GLY A 110 -6.01 -3.48 3.59
C GLY A 110 -4.88 -4.31 4.20
N THR A 111 -4.67 -4.15 5.50
CA THR A 111 -3.85 -5.03 6.34
C THR A 111 -4.42 -6.44 6.38
N TYR A 112 -3.66 -7.41 6.89
CA TYR A 112 -4.14 -8.78 7.08
C TYR A 112 -5.47 -8.82 7.84
N VAL A 113 -5.57 -8.14 8.98
CA VAL A 113 -6.78 -8.17 9.81
C VAL A 113 -7.97 -7.56 9.06
N GLU A 114 -7.80 -6.40 8.41
CA GLU A 114 -8.86 -5.78 7.61
C GLU A 114 -9.31 -6.68 6.46
N ARG A 115 -8.39 -7.35 5.77
CA ARG A 115 -8.70 -8.27 4.67
C ARG A 115 -9.45 -9.51 5.17
N GLU A 116 -9.06 -10.09 6.29
CA GLU A 116 -9.75 -11.28 6.82
C GLU A 116 -11.16 -10.95 7.29
N ILE A 117 -11.36 -9.80 7.96
CA ILE A 117 -12.69 -9.33 8.35
C ILE A 117 -13.55 -9.10 7.10
N LEU A 118 -13.02 -8.36 6.12
CA LEU A 118 -13.74 -8.05 4.88
C LEU A 118 -14.17 -9.33 4.13
N LYS A 119 -13.30 -10.33 4.05
CA LYS A 119 -13.62 -11.62 3.44
C LYS A 119 -14.65 -12.40 4.25
N GLN A 120 -14.57 -12.39 5.58
CA GLN A 120 -15.52 -13.10 6.43
C GLN A 120 -16.93 -12.51 6.29
N ASP A 121 -17.04 -11.18 6.35
CA ASP A 121 -18.30 -10.46 6.18
C ASP A 121 -18.84 -10.65 4.75
N GLY A 122 -17.97 -10.52 3.75
CA GLY A 122 -18.30 -10.75 2.35
C GLY A 122 -18.79 -12.17 2.08
N HIS A 123 -18.12 -13.17 2.65
CA HIS A 123 -18.51 -14.58 2.52
C HIS A 123 -19.90 -14.82 3.13
N THR A 124 -20.15 -14.29 4.32
CA THR A 124 -21.46 -14.36 4.98
C THR A 124 -22.55 -13.71 4.13
N LYS A 125 -22.27 -12.53 3.57
CA LYS A 125 -23.20 -11.77 2.74
C LYS A 125 -23.49 -12.47 1.40
N ALA A 126 -22.48 -13.03 0.75
CA ALA A 126 -22.60 -13.75 -0.53
C ALA A 126 -23.50 -15.01 -0.44
N HIS A 127 -23.44 -15.72 0.70
CA HIS A 127 -24.22 -16.93 0.97
C HIS A 127 -25.55 -16.66 1.67
N SER A 128 -25.90 -15.40 1.89
CA SER A 128 -27.18 -15.04 2.50
C SER A 128 -28.35 -15.34 1.56
N VAL A 129 -29.56 -15.45 2.11
CA VAL A 129 -30.82 -15.54 1.35
C VAL A 129 -31.34 -14.16 0.89
N GLY A 130 -30.49 -13.14 0.95
CA GLY A 130 -30.84 -11.77 0.60
C GLY A 130 -31.00 -11.53 -0.91
N PRO A 131 -31.34 -10.29 -1.30
CA PRO A 131 -31.34 -9.83 -2.68
C PRO A 131 -30.05 -10.18 -3.42
N LEU A 132 -30.16 -10.45 -4.73
CA LEU A 132 -29.01 -10.77 -5.57
C LEU A 132 -27.90 -9.70 -5.49
N GLU A 133 -28.27 -8.41 -5.45
CA GLU A 133 -27.31 -7.31 -5.33
C GLU A 133 -26.48 -7.37 -4.05
N ASP A 134 -27.10 -7.68 -2.91
CA ASP A 134 -26.39 -7.79 -1.63
C ASP A 134 -25.39 -8.94 -1.69
N ARG A 135 -25.79 -10.06 -2.29
CA ARG A 135 -24.92 -11.23 -2.45
C ARG A 135 -23.76 -10.94 -3.40
N ILE A 136 -23.99 -10.20 -4.49
CA ILE A 136 -22.94 -9.71 -5.39
C ILE A 136 -21.97 -8.79 -4.64
N GLU A 137 -22.46 -7.87 -3.81
CA GLU A 137 -21.62 -7.03 -2.98
C GLU A 137 -20.76 -7.88 -2.02
N GLY A 138 -21.33 -8.92 -1.42
CA GLY A 138 -20.59 -9.89 -0.62
C GLY A 138 -19.45 -10.57 -1.39
N ALA A 139 -19.72 -11.01 -2.63
CA ALA A 139 -18.69 -11.58 -3.49
C ALA A 139 -17.59 -10.55 -3.83
N LEU A 140 -17.95 -9.29 -4.08
CA LEU A 140 -16.99 -8.21 -4.33
C LEU A 140 -16.13 -7.89 -3.10
N MET A 141 -16.67 -7.98 -1.89
CA MET A 141 -15.90 -7.84 -0.65
C MET A 141 -14.84 -8.95 -0.51
N VAL A 142 -15.20 -10.21 -0.81
CA VAL A 142 -14.24 -11.32 -0.81
C VAL A 142 -13.14 -11.09 -1.85
N LEU A 143 -13.52 -10.74 -3.08
CA LEU A 143 -12.58 -10.43 -4.15
C LEU A 143 -11.68 -9.24 -3.81
N ARG A 144 -12.20 -8.23 -3.10
CA ARG A 144 -11.43 -7.08 -2.60
C ARG A 144 -10.36 -7.50 -1.59
N GLY A 145 -10.67 -8.42 -0.68
CA GLY A 145 -9.68 -8.96 0.25
C GLY A 145 -8.56 -9.74 -0.47
N TRP A 146 -8.87 -10.49 -1.53
CA TRP A 146 -7.85 -11.15 -2.35
C TRP A 146 -7.04 -10.18 -3.20
N PHE A 147 -7.71 -9.18 -3.79
CA PHE A 147 -7.08 -8.08 -4.52
C PHE A 147 -6.05 -7.37 -3.64
N ASP A 148 -6.40 -7.01 -2.40
CA ASP A 148 -5.50 -6.30 -1.50
C ASP A 148 -4.25 -7.10 -1.15
N ARG A 149 -4.40 -8.41 -0.94
CA ARG A 149 -3.26 -9.30 -0.73
C ARG A 149 -2.35 -9.33 -1.97
N SER A 150 -2.95 -9.50 -3.15
CA SER A 150 -2.23 -9.52 -4.42
C SER A 150 -1.52 -8.18 -4.69
N TYR A 151 -2.22 -7.07 -4.45
CA TYR A 151 -1.71 -5.73 -4.68
C TYR A 151 -0.58 -5.41 -3.70
N ARG A 152 -0.71 -5.84 -2.43
CA ARG A 152 0.35 -5.68 -1.45
C ARG A 152 1.64 -6.39 -1.88
N ASN A 153 1.55 -7.64 -2.35
CA ASN A 153 2.72 -8.36 -2.87
C ASN A 153 3.37 -7.60 -4.04
N ALA A 154 2.55 -7.05 -4.95
CA ALA A 154 3.07 -6.25 -6.06
C ALA A 154 3.76 -4.96 -5.59
N ILE A 155 3.32 -4.34 -4.49
CA ILE A 155 4.03 -3.20 -3.87
C ILE A 155 5.39 -3.64 -3.32
N ASP A 156 5.43 -4.77 -2.61
CA ASP A 156 6.68 -5.29 -2.03
C ASP A 156 7.72 -5.62 -3.10
N GLU A 157 7.28 -6.15 -4.25
CA GLU A 157 8.11 -6.46 -5.42
C GLU A 157 8.37 -5.24 -6.35
N GLY A 158 7.83 -4.06 -6.02
CA GLY A 158 7.96 -2.85 -6.84
C GLY A 158 7.24 -2.91 -8.20
N GLN A 159 6.30 -3.84 -8.37
CA GLN A 159 5.52 -4.08 -9.59
C GLN A 159 4.10 -3.52 -9.54
N TRP A 160 3.72 -2.76 -8.51
CA TRP A 160 2.35 -2.30 -8.29
C TRP A 160 1.75 -1.54 -9.49
N ARG A 161 2.55 -0.81 -10.27
CA ARG A 161 2.10 -0.10 -11.49
C ARG A 161 1.60 -1.05 -12.60
N LYS A 162 1.94 -2.34 -12.51
CA LYS A 162 1.55 -3.40 -13.44
C LYS A 162 0.41 -4.26 -12.88
N HIS A 163 0.01 -4.03 -11.63
CA HIS A 163 -1.09 -4.76 -11.04
C HIS A 163 -2.40 -4.35 -11.74
N PRO A 164 -3.31 -5.27 -12.06
CA PRO A 164 -4.60 -4.93 -12.66
C PRO A 164 -5.38 -3.98 -11.75
N SER A 165 -6.29 -3.18 -12.33
CA SER A 165 -7.31 -2.49 -11.55
C SER A 165 -8.21 -3.51 -10.85
N PHE A 166 -9.00 -3.07 -9.88
CA PHE A 166 -9.91 -3.99 -9.20
C PHE A 166 -10.94 -4.60 -10.15
N GLU A 167 -11.50 -3.82 -11.06
CA GLU A 167 -12.48 -4.26 -12.06
C GLU A 167 -11.87 -5.32 -12.99
N ALA A 168 -10.64 -5.08 -13.47
CA ALA A 168 -9.91 -6.05 -14.27
C ALA A 168 -9.60 -7.32 -13.48
N TYR A 169 -9.22 -7.19 -12.20
CA TYR A 169 -9.01 -8.32 -11.30
C TYR A 169 -10.29 -9.14 -11.11
N VAL A 170 -11.46 -8.50 -10.93
CA VAL A 170 -12.75 -9.18 -10.83
C VAL A 170 -13.02 -9.99 -12.11
N ALA A 171 -12.84 -9.38 -13.28
CA ALA A 171 -13.02 -10.04 -14.58
C ALA A 171 -12.11 -11.27 -14.76
N MET A 172 -10.88 -11.19 -14.23
CA MET A 172 -9.90 -12.28 -14.21
C MET A 172 -10.26 -13.41 -13.23
N MET A 173 -10.96 -13.08 -12.15
CA MET A 173 -11.35 -14.04 -11.10
C MET A 173 -12.69 -14.73 -11.38
N VAL A 174 -13.48 -14.29 -12.37
CA VAL A 174 -14.76 -14.92 -12.75
C VAL A 174 -14.65 -16.45 -12.88
N PRO A 175 -13.65 -17.04 -13.59
CA PRO A 175 -13.55 -18.50 -13.69
C PRO A 175 -13.38 -19.22 -12.35
N TYR A 176 -12.75 -18.57 -11.37
CA TYR A 176 -12.62 -19.13 -10.03
C TYR A 176 -13.93 -18.98 -9.23
N ILE A 177 -14.64 -17.87 -9.41
CA ILE A 177 -15.95 -17.63 -8.80
C ILE A 177 -17.02 -18.59 -9.35
N GLU A 178 -16.93 -19.03 -10.61
CA GLU A 178 -17.83 -20.06 -11.16
C GLU A 178 -17.81 -21.36 -10.33
N GLY A 179 -16.68 -21.73 -9.74
CA GLY A 179 -16.58 -22.89 -8.86
C GLY A 179 -17.03 -22.64 -7.41
N LEU A 180 -16.93 -21.40 -6.93
CA LEU A 180 -17.22 -21.05 -5.53
C LEU A 180 -18.65 -20.52 -5.31
N LEU A 181 -19.14 -19.69 -6.22
CA LEU A 181 -20.44 -18.99 -6.17
C LEU A 181 -21.07 -19.01 -7.57
N PRO A 182 -21.41 -20.20 -8.10
CA PRO A 182 -21.85 -20.38 -9.49
C PRO A 182 -23.05 -19.51 -9.86
N GLU A 183 -23.93 -19.22 -8.90
CA GLU A 183 -25.12 -18.40 -9.07
C GLU A 183 -24.83 -16.89 -9.18
N LEU A 184 -23.68 -16.42 -8.68
CA LEU A 184 -23.27 -15.01 -8.74
C LEU A 184 -22.32 -14.73 -9.91
N ALA A 185 -21.62 -15.76 -10.40
CA ALA A 185 -20.63 -15.64 -11.47
C ALA A 185 -21.20 -15.01 -12.77
N PRO A 186 -22.40 -15.34 -13.27
CA PRO A 186 -22.96 -14.72 -14.47
C PRO A 186 -23.16 -13.21 -14.32
N SER A 187 -23.65 -12.75 -13.17
CA SER A 187 -23.86 -11.33 -12.91
C SER A 187 -22.54 -10.57 -12.80
N LEU A 188 -21.52 -11.17 -12.18
CA LEU A 188 -20.17 -10.60 -12.14
C LEU A 188 -19.55 -10.53 -13.54
N ALA A 189 -19.66 -11.60 -14.34
CA ALA A 189 -19.19 -11.64 -15.71
C ALA A 189 -19.88 -10.60 -16.61
N GLN A 190 -21.18 -10.38 -16.40
CA GLN A 190 -21.93 -9.35 -17.13
C GLN A 190 -21.44 -7.93 -16.79
N ARG A 191 -21.12 -7.66 -15.52
CA ARG A 191 -20.68 -6.32 -15.04
C ARG A 191 -19.24 -6.00 -15.40
N TYR A 192 -18.34 -6.96 -15.19
CA TYR A 192 -16.90 -6.73 -15.25
C TYR A 192 -16.24 -7.40 -16.47
N GLY A 193 -16.97 -8.25 -17.18
CA GLY A 193 -16.44 -9.07 -18.26
C GLY A 193 -15.83 -10.37 -17.76
N ARG A 194 -15.29 -11.13 -18.70
CA ARG A 194 -14.53 -12.36 -18.45
C ARG A 194 -13.21 -12.28 -19.19
N THR A 195 -12.13 -12.22 -18.43
CA THR A 195 -10.77 -12.17 -18.98
C THR A 195 -10.01 -13.40 -18.53
N PRO A 196 -9.27 -14.09 -19.41
CA PRO A 196 -8.31 -15.09 -18.97
C PRO A 196 -7.24 -14.43 -18.09
N GLY A 197 -7.40 -14.52 -16.77
CA GLY A 197 -6.38 -14.11 -15.82
C GLY A 197 -5.42 -15.26 -15.58
N VAL A 198 -4.16 -15.11 -15.96
CA VAL A 198 -3.14 -16.12 -15.67
C VAL A 198 -1.94 -15.41 -15.06
N ILE A 199 -1.75 -15.54 -13.74
CA ILE A 199 -0.41 -15.44 -13.17
C ILE A 199 0.33 -16.66 -13.71
N ALA A 200 1.36 -16.45 -14.52
CA ALA A 200 2.09 -17.54 -15.15
C ALA A 200 2.63 -18.49 -14.07
N HIS A 201 2.65 -19.80 -14.35
CA HIS A 201 3.13 -20.80 -13.40
C HIS A 201 4.56 -20.44 -12.91
N GLY A 202 4.74 -20.38 -11.59
CA GLY A 202 6.00 -19.97 -10.96
C GLY A 202 6.19 -18.46 -10.80
N GLN A 203 5.23 -17.64 -11.22
CA GLN A 203 5.19 -16.21 -10.93
C GLN A 203 4.26 -15.93 -9.75
N THR A 204 4.56 -14.87 -9.00
CA THR A 204 3.72 -14.32 -7.93
C THR A 204 3.04 -13.00 -8.34
N CYS A 205 3.47 -12.43 -9.48
CA CYS A 205 2.97 -11.18 -10.02
C CYS A 205 2.23 -11.37 -11.35
N TRP A 206 1.28 -10.46 -11.61
CA TRP A 206 0.53 -10.41 -12.85
C TRP A 206 1.45 -10.15 -14.05
N PRO A 207 1.31 -10.92 -15.15
CA PRO A 207 2.15 -10.74 -16.33
C PRO A 207 1.91 -9.36 -16.95
N LEU A 208 2.98 -8.82 -17.55
CA LEU A 208 2.94 -7.61 -18.37
C LEU A 208 1.85 -7.75 -19.45
N GLN A 209 0.97 -6.74 -19.55
CA GLN A 209 0.30 -6.41 -20.82
C GLN A 209 1.06 -5.25 -21.45
#